data_AF-A0A3D5X8Q6-F1
#
_entry.id   AF-A0A3D5X8Q6-F1
#
_cell.length_a   1.000
_cell.length_b   1.000
_cell.length_c   1.000
_cell.angle_alpha   90.00
_cell.angle_beta   90.00
_cell.angle_gamma   90.00
#
_symmetry.space_group_name_H-M   'P 1'
#
loop_
_entity.id
_entity.type
_entity.pdbx_description
1 polymer ?
#
loop_
_entity_poly.entity_id
_entity_poly.type
_entity_poly.pdbx_seq_one_letter_code
_entity_poly.pdbx_strand_id
1 'polypeptide(L)'
;AASLSREAFYAVELLQLVRQFGGVLNNVDNSNLSEEQYSRLIGYTRNFYKNYHRPIDVEIFTTMMSQLSEILPPELTPLALEELKPESSDDWYAIALGVYSQSVFADSTALISMLADGTSSRINVLQNDILYRLNHQFDSIYRTSVYPGLSDINSKLDLLYRTYVKGLMQMNPNAVYYPDANFTLRVTYGKIEGYFPSDAKEYMHQATLDGIAEKSRLDVYDYTVPQRLLDLYETKDYGKWEVNGTIPVTFLASNHTSGGNSGSPVINAEGHLVGVNFDRVWEGTMSDIMFDPDMCRNISIDIRYALFIIDKYASAGHLLEEMTLIE
;
A
#
# COMPACT_ATOMS: atom_id res chain seq x y z
N ALA A 1 -13.19 5.20 15.08
CA ALA A 1 -13.56 3.77 15.04
C ALA A 1 -13.29 3.12 13.68
N ALA A 2 -13.88 3.57 12.56
CA ALA A 2 -13.68 2.92 11.25
C ALA A 2 -12.23 2.93 10.76
N SER A 3 -11.53 4.06 10.87
CA SER A 3 -10.10 4.11 10.55
C SER A 3 -9.27 3.26 11.51
N LEU A 4 -9.55 3.29 12.82
CA LEU A 4 -8.84 2.48 13.82
C LEU A 4 -8.98 0.96 13.59
N SER A 5 -10.14 0.51 13.09
CA SER A 5 -10.33 -0.88 12.68
C SER A 5 -9.30 -1.30 11.63
N ARG A 6 -9.14 -0.49 10.57
CA ARG A 6 -8.22 -0.79 9.47
C ARG A 6 -6.75 -0.53 9.82
N GLU A 7 -6.46 0.63 10.40
CA GLU A 7 -5.09 1.16 10.56
C GLU A 7 -4.41 0.73 11.86
N ALA A 8 -5.18 0.27 12.87
CA ALA A 8 -4.60 -0.14 14.15
C ALA A 8 -4.92 -1.60 14.48
N PHE A 9 -6.19 -1.97 14.56
CA PHE A 9 -6.57 -3.33 14.95
C PHE A 9 -6.10 -4.35 13.90
N TYR A 10 -6.37 -4.08 12.62
CA TYR A 10 -5.90 -4.91 11.52
C TYR A 10 -4.53 -4.52 10.98
N ALA A 11 -3.79 -3.59 11.61
CA ALA A 11 -2.35 -3.46 11.35
C ALA A 11 -1.58 -4.68 11.90
N VAL A 12 -2.11 -5.34 12.92
CA VAL A 12 -1.62 -6.65 13.36
C VAL A 12 -1.98 -7.70 12.32
N GLU A 13 -0.96 -8.25 11.67
CA GLU A 13 -1.10 -9.22 10.58
C GLU A 13 -1.81 -10.49 11.07
N LEU A 14 -1.47 -10.96 12.28
CA LEU A 14 -2.10 -12.16 12.83
C LEU A 14 -3.60 -12.00 13.06
N LEU A 15 -4.07 -10.79 13.41
CA LEU A 15 -5.50 -10.50 13.49
C LEU A 15 -6.17 -10.46 12.11
N GLN A 16 -5.44 -10.13 11.04
CA GLN A 16 -5.96 -10.29 9.67
C GLN A 16 -6.15 -11.76 9.30
N LEU A 17 -5.22 -12.64 9.68
CA LEU A 17 -5.37 -14.09 9.50
C LEU A 17 -6.60 -14.59 10.26
N VAL A 18 -6.70 -14.29 11.55
CA VAL A 18 -7.80 -14.73 12.42
C VAL A 18 -9.16 -14.29 11.88
N ARG A 19 -9.25 -13.09 11.29
CA ARG A 19 -10.49 -12.60 10.66
C ARG A 19 -11.02 -13.52 9.57
N GLN A 20 -10.14 -14.21 8.82
CA GLN A 20 -10.54 -15.17 7.78
C GLN A 20 -11.30 -16.38 8.35
N PHE A 21 -11.08 -16.68 9.64
CA PHE A 21 -11.74 -17.79 10.33
C PHE A 21 -13.13 -17.40 10.83
N GLY A 22 -13.41 -16.12 11.07
CA GLY A 22 -14.71 -15.65 11.60
C GLY A 22 -15.90 -16.07 10.73
N GLY A 23 -15.79 -15.96 9.40
CA GLY A 23 -16.89 -16.38 8.50
C GLY A 23 -17.25 -17.86 8.60
N VAL A 24 -16.31 -18.70 9.02
CA VAL A 24 -16.48 -20.14 9.19
C VAL A 24 -16.88 -20.47 10.63
N LEU A 25 -16.17 -19.94 11.61
CA LEU A 25 -16.34 -20.29 13.03
C LEU A 25 -17.54 -19.62 13.70
N ASN A 26 -18.06 -18.49 13.18
CA ASN A 26 -19.20 -17.80 13.79
C ASN A 26 -20.55 -18.48 13.52
N ASN A 27 -20.63 -19.35 12.52
CA ASN A 27 -21.89 -19.91 12.01
C ASN A 27 -22.03 -21.41 12.31
N VAL A 28 -21.18 -21.95 13.17
CA VAL A 28 -21.06 -23.40 13.39
C VAL A 28 -21.39 -23.73 14.84
N ASP A 29 -22.60 -24.25 15.05
CA ASP A 29 -23.08 -24.75 16.34
C ASP A 29 -22.59 -26.19 16.56
N ASN A 30 -21.30 -26.35 16.85
CA ASN A 30 -20.65 -27.65 17.11
C ASN A 30 -20.75 -28.69 15.97
N SER A 31 -21.17 -28.32 14.75
CA SER A 31 -21.13 -29.20 13.58
C SER A 31 -19.73 -29.27 12.98
N ASN A 32 -19.37 -30.40 12.35
CA ASN A 32 -18.11 -30.49 11.61
C ASN A 32 -18.11 -29.50 10.43
N LEU A 33 -16.97 -28.81 10.24
CA LEU A 33 -16.75 -28.04 9.01
C LEU A 33 -16.73 -28.99 7.81
N SER A 34 -17.11 -28.50 6.63
CA SER A 34 -16.94 -29.25 5.39
C SER A 34 -15.45 -29.35 5.02
N GLU A 35 -15.09 -30.40 4.27
CA GLU A 35 -13.73 -30.56 3.70
C GLU A 35 -13.29 -29.33 2.89
N GLU A 36 -14.23 -28.67 2.21
CA GLU A 36 -13.97 -27.43 1.47
C GLU A 36 -13.60 -26.28 2.41
N GLN A 37 -14.32 -26.12 3.52
CA GLN A 37 -14.03 -25.08 4.53
C GLN A 37 -12.66 -25.32 5.17
N TYR A 38 -12.32 -26.56 5.53
CA TYR A 38 -10.99 -26.89 6.05
C TYR A 38 -9.89 -26.59 5.02
N SER A 39 -10.07 -27.05 3.78
CA SER A 39 -9.11 -26.81 2.69
C SER A 39 -8.87 -25.31 2.47
N ARG A 40 -9.93 -24.51 2.54
CA ARG A 40 -9.86 -23.05 2.42
C ARG A 40 -9.07 -22.41 3.57
N LEU A 41 -9.34 -22.80 4.82
CA LEU A 41 -8.61 -22.28 6.00
C LEU A 41 -7.14 -22.69 5.99
N ILE A 42 -6.82 -23.91 5.55
CA ILE A 42 -5.43 -24.37 5.35
C ILE A 42 -4.74 -23.53 4.27
N GLY A 43 -5.43 -23.25 3.16
CA GLY A 43 -4.94 -22.38 2.10
C GLY A 43 -4.60 -20.97 2.59
N TYR A 44 -5.50 -20.35 3.36
CA TYR A 44 -5.25 -19.05 4.00
C TYR A 44 -4.04 -19.09 4.93
N THR A 45 -3.95 -20.11 5.78
CA THR A 45 -2.85 -20.27 6.73
C THR A 45 -1.50 -20.38 5.99
N ARG A 46 -1.40 -21.24 4.97
CA ARG A 46 -0.16 -21.42 4.20
C ARG A 46 0.27 -20.15 3.49
N ASN A 47 -0.68 -19.43 2.88
CA ASN A 47 -0.37 -18.19 2.18
C ASN A 47 0.10 -17.08 3.12
N PHE A 48 -0.54 -16.96 4.29
CA PHE A 48 -0.16 -16.00 5.32
C PHE A 48 1.26 -16.26 5.85
N TYR A 49 1.52 -17.50 6.29
CA TYR A 49 2.78 -17.86 6.93
C TYR A 49 4.00 -17.88 6.01
N LYS A 50 3.80 -17.76 4.69
CA LYS A 50 4.90 -17.65 3.72
C LYS A 50 5.77 -16.42 3.95
N ASN A 51 5.16 -15.29 4.32
CA ASN A 51 5.84 -14.00 4.47
C ASN A 51 5.76 -13.42 5.90
N TYR A 52 5.06 -14.09 6.80
CA TYR A 52 4.81 -13.61 8.15
C TYR A 52 6.07 -13.67 9.03
N HIS A 53 6.40 -12.56 9.69
CA HIS A 53 7.52 -12.47 10.61
C HIS A 53 7.06 -12.14 12.04
N ARG A 54 6.84 -13.19 12.83
CA ARG A 54 6.27 -13.12 14.19
C ARG A 54 6.90 -12.06 15.12
N PRO A 55 8.24 -11.89 15.21
CA PRO A 55 8.81 -10.88 16.10
C PRO A 55 8.32 -9.46 15.82
N ILE A 56 8.16 -9.10 14.54
CA ILE A 56 7.67 -7.77 14.15
C ILE A 56 6.18 -7.63 14.50
N ASP A 57 5.38 -8.66 14.22
CA ASP A 57 3.95 -8.61 14.52
C ASP A 57 3.66 -8.53 16.04
N VAL A 58 4.52 -9.11 16.88
CA VAL A 58 4.47 -8.94 18.35
C VAL A 58 4.69 -7.47 18.75
N GLU A 59 5.66 -6.78 18.14
CA GLU A 59 5.93 -5.36 18.40
C GLU A 59 4.75 -4.47 17.92
N ILE A 60 4.18 -4.80 16.75
CA ILE A 60 2.99 -4.12 16.22
C ILE A 60 1.80 -4.35 17.15
N PHE A 61 1.52 -5.60 17.54
CA PHE A 61 0.43 -5.93 18.47
C PHE A 61 0.58 -5.17 19.80
N THR A 62 1.79 -5.17 20.37
CA THR A 62 2.11 -4.44 21.61
C THR A 62 1.71 -2.97 21.50
N THR A 63 2.14 -2.31 20.42
CA THR A 63 1.89 -0.88 20.23
C THR A 63 0.42 -0.60 19.93
N MET A 64 -0.18 -1.37 19.02
CA MET A 64 -1.55 -1.14 18.57
C MET A 64 -2.58 -1.46 19.66
N MET A 65 -2.42 -2.56 20.39
CA MET A 65 -3.36 -2.93 21.47
C MET A 65 -3.26 -1.96 22.65
N SER A 66 -2.05 -1.51 22.99
CA SER A 66 -1.85 -0.46 24.00
C SER A 66 -2.61 0.81 23.63
N GLN A 67 -2.38 1.37 22.43
CA GLN A 67 -3.06 2.58 21.97
C GLN A 67 -4.57 2.42 21.86
N LEU A 68 -5.05 1.27 21.35
CA LEU A 68 -6.49 1.01 21.26
C LEU A 68 -7.14 0.93 22.63
N SER A 69 -6.45 0.38 23.64
CA SER A 69 -6.97 0.29 25.02
C SER A 69 -7.13 1.65 25.71
N GLU A 70 -6.46 2.69 25.19
CA GLU A 70 -6.52 4.06 25.70
C GLU A 70 -7.52 4.93 24.91
N ILE A 71 -7.57 4.75 23.58
CA ILE A 71 -8.32 5.62 22.68
C ILE A 71 -9.77 5.16 22.49
N LEU A 72 -10.04 3.85 22.56
CA LEU A 72 -11.39 3.35 22.36
C LEU A 72 -12.28 3.72 23.55
N PRO A 73 -13.47 4.30 23.31
CA PRO A 73 -14.44 4.48 24.37
C PRO A 73 -14.98 3.11 24.83
N PRO A 74 -15.43 2.98 26.10
CA PRO A 74 -15.84 1.69 26.66
C PRO A 74 -16.87 0.92 25.81
N GLU A 75 -17.80 1.63 25.16
CA GLU A 75 -18.83 1.02 24.32
C GLU A 75 -18.28 0.36 23.03
N LEU A 76 -17.05 0.72 22.64
CA LEU A 76 -16.36 0.20 21.47
C LEU A 76 -15.15 -0.67 21.83
N THR A 77 -14.86 -0.89 23.10
CA THR A 77 -13.73 -1.69 23.57
C THR A 77 -14.15 -3.15 23.69
N PRO A 78 -13.50 -4.10 23.00
CA PRO A 78 -13.76 -5.52 23.21
C PRO A 78 -13.42 -5.94 24.64
N LEU A 79 -14.26 -6.75 25.27
CA LEU A 79 -13.98 -7.32 26.60
C LEU A 79 -12.65 -8.10 26.61
N ALA A 80 -12.34 -8.82 25.53
CA ALA A 80 -11.08 -9.53 25.38
C ALA A 80 -9.86 -8.59 25.33
N LEU A 81 -10.03 -7.31 24.94
CA LEU A 81 -8.98 -6.31 25.04
C LEU A 81 -8.86 -5.78 26.47
N GLU A 82 -9.98 -5.61 27.18
CA GLU A 82 -9.99 -5.26 28.60
C GLU A 82 -9.33 -6.34 29.48
N GLU A 83 -9.58 -7.62 29.18
CA GLU A 83 -8.93 -8.77 29.82
C GLU A 83 -7.41 -8.76 29.67
N LEU A 84 -6.90 -8.20 28.56
CA LEU A 84 -5.47 -8.10 28.27
C LEU A 84 -4.84 -6.85 28.88
N LYS A 85 -5.63 -5.90 29.37
CA LYS A 85 -5.09 -4.64 29.89
C LYS A 85 -4.31 -4.91 31.18
N PRO A 86 -3.01 -4.56 31.24
CA PRO A 86 -2.22 -4.80 32.44
C PRO A 86 -2.65 -3.88 33.59
N GLU A 87 -2.44 -4.33 34.82
CA GLU A 87 -2.66 -3.50 36.02
C GLU A 87 -1.66 -2.34 36.11
N SER A 88 -0.49 -2.45 35.47
CA SER A 88 0.52 -1.38 35.32
C SER A 88 0.83 -1.12 33.84
N SER A 89 1.07 0.15 33.47
CA SER A 89 1.15 0.61 32.07
C SER A 89 2.26 0.00 31.19
N ASP A 90 3.23 -0.70 31.79
CA ASP A 90 4.52 -0.95 31.14
C ASP A 90 4.73 -2.40 30.66
N ASP A 91 3.74 -3.30 30.76
CA ASP A 91 3.93 -4.73 30.47
C ASP A 91 3.23 -5.26 29.21
N TRP A 92 2.81 -4.37 28.29
CA TRP A 92 2.14 -4.77 27.04
C TRP A 92 2.98 -5.73 26.19
N TYR A 93 4.31 -5.61 26.23
CA TYR A 93 5.19 -6.52 25.49
C TYR A 93 5.17 -7.94 26.05
N ALA A 94 5.19 -8.12 27.38
CA ALA A 94 5.08 -9.46 27.96
C ALA A 94 3.69 -10.05 27.75
N ILE A 95 2.63 -9.23 27.80
CA ILE A 95 1.28 -9.65 27.42
C ILE A 95 1.25 -10.16 25.98
N ALA A 96 1.83 -9.40 25.04
CA ALA A 96 1.91 -9.82 23.64
C ALA A 96 2.66 -11.15 23.47
N LEU A 97 3.81 -11.31 24.15
CA LEU A 97 4.53 -12.59 24.15
C LEU A 97 3.68 -13.74 24.72
N GLY A 98 2.95 -13.48 25.81
CA GLY A 98 2.01 -14.43 26.41
C GLY A 98 0.92 -14.86 25.43
N VAL A 99 0.22 -13.90 24.82
CA VAL A 99 -0.81 -14.11 23.80
C VAL A 99 -0.28 -14.97 22.64
N TYR A 100 0.88 -14.61 22.08
CA TYR A 100 1.44 -15.32 20.92
C TYR A 100 2.02 -16.70 21.30
N SER A 101 2.43 -16.90 22.55
CA SER A 101 2.92 -18.21 23.01
C SER A 101 1.79 -19.22 23.25
N GLN A 102 0.60 -18.74 23.58
CA GLN A 102 -0.56 -19.57 23.90
C GLN A 102 -1.52 -19.76 22.72
N SER A 103 -1.53 -18.83 21.77
CA SER A 103 -2.46 -18.87 20.64
C SER A 103 -2.06 -19.92 19.61
N VAL A 104 -3.01 -20.76 19.21
CA VAL A 104 -2.82 -21.69 18.08
C VAL A 104 -2.63 -20.92 16.77
N PHE A 105 -3.23 -19.73 16.66
CA PHE A 105 -3.10 -18.94 15.45
C PHE A 105 -1.67 -18.50 15.19
N ALA A 106 -0.83 -18.39 16.23
CA ALA A 106 0.57 -17.98 16.17
C ALA A 106 1.56 -19.13 15.86
N ASP A 107 1.05 -20.35 15.64
CA ASP A 107 1.83 -21.52 15.22
C ASP A 107 1.18 -22.17 13.99
N SER A 108 1.83 -22.03 12.83
CA SER A 108 1.33 -22.56 11.56
C SER A 108 1.19 -24.08 11.55
N THR A 109 2.08 -24.80 12.24
CA THR A 109 2.07 -26.27 12.28
C THR A 109 0.94 -26.75 13.16
N ALA A 110 0.79 -26.16 14.34
CA ALA A 110 -0.31 -26.47 15.26
C ALA A 110 -1.66 -26.14 14.62
N LEU A 111 -1.80 -24.97 13.98
CA LEU A 111 -3.03 -24.55 13.32
C LEU A 111 -3.41 -25.48 12.16
N ILE A 112 -2.46 -25.80 11.26
CA ILE A 112 -2.74 -26.71 10.15
C ILE A 112 -3.04 -28.13 10.65
N SER A 113 -2.32 -28.61 11.66
CA SER A 113 -2.59 -29.92 12.27
C SER A 113 -3.99 -29.98 12.90
N MET A 114 -4.43 -28.88 13.53
CA MET A 114 -5.77 -28.77 14.07
C MET A 114 -6.84 -28.75 12.98
N LEU A 115 -6.57 -28.10 11.84
CA LEU A 115 -7.50 -28.05 10.70
C LEU A 115 -7.57 -29.35 9.91
N ALA A 116 -6.52 -30.16 9.90
CA ALA A 116 -6.47 -31.41 9.12
C ALA A 116 -7.20 -32.59 9.81
N ASP A 117 -7.50 -32.48 11.10
CA ASP A 117 -8.11 -33.53 11.91
C ASP A 117 -9.52 -33.07 12.31
N GLY A 118 -10.50 -33.39 11.46
CA GLY A 118 -11.85 -32.80 11.40
C GLY A 118 -12.80 -33.11 12.56
N THR A 119 -12.31 -33.18 13.80
CA THR A 119 -13.12 -33.43 14.99
C THR A 119 -13.74 -32.14 15.54
N SER A 120 -15.05 -32.16 15.80
CA SER A 120 -15.84 -31.01 16.28
C SER A 120 -15.32 -30.40 17.60
N SER A 121 -14.67 -31.21 18.44
CA SER A 121 -14.02 -30.82 19.70
C SER A 121 -13.00 -29.68 19.52
N ARG A 122 -12.40 -29.54 18.34
CA ARG A 122 -11.33 -28.55 18.07
C ARG A 122 -11.82 -27.17 17.65
N ILE A 123 -13.07 -27.05 17.20
CA ILE A 123 -13.70 -25.75 16.91
C ILE A 123 -13.78 -24.92 18.18
N ASN A 124 -14.14 -25.56 19.31
CA ASN A 124 -14.16 -24.92 20.62
C ASN A 124 -12.77 -24.40 21.03
N VAL A 125 -11.68 -25.07 20.65
CA VAL A 125 -10.32 -24.57 20.93
C VAL A 125 -10.06 -23.28 20.16
N LEU A 126 -10.39 -23.25 18.86
CA LEU A 126 -10.24 -22.04 18.03
C LEU A 126 -11.13 -20.90 18.51
N GLN A 127 -12.37 -21.19 18.93
CA GLN A 127 -13.32 -20.19 19.41
C GLN A 127 -12.93 -19.60 20.78
N ASN A 128 -12.23 -20.37 21.63
CA ASN A 128 -11.76 -19.91 22.93
C ASN A 128 -10.37 -19.24 22.88
N ASP A 129 -9.65 -19.35 21.76
CA ASP A 129 -8.38 -18.67 21.56
C ASP A 129 -8.53 -17.15 21.73
N ILE A 130 -7.62 -16.54 22.50
CA ILE A 130 -7.69 -15.10 22.84
C ILE A 130 -7.69 -14.22 21.59
N LEU A 131 -6.90 -14.56 20.56
CA LEU A 131 -6.84 -13.76 19.34
C LEU A 131 -8.15 -13.86 18.56
N TYR A 132 -8.79 -15.03 18.56
CA TYR A 132 -10.11 -15.19 17.95
C TYR A 132 -11.18 -14.44 18.73
N ARG A 133 -11.25 -14.58 20.06
CA ARG A 133 -12.23 -13.85 20.88
C ARG A 133 -12.10 -12.33 20.69
N LEU A 134 -10.86 -11.83 20.71
CA LEU A 134 -10.55 -10.43 20.45
C LEU A 134 -11.03 -9.98 19.07
N ASN A 135 -10.70 -10.73 18.01
CA ASN A 135 -11.13 -10.43 16.65
C ASN A 135 -12.65 -10.46 16.47
N HIS A 136 -13.29 -11.51 16.99
CA HIS A 136 -14.73 -11.72 16.90
C HIS A 136 -15.50 -10.60 17.59
N GLN A 137 -15.12 -10.24 18.82
CA GLN A 137 -15.75 -9.15 19.55
C GLN A 137 -15.53 -7.81 18.85
N PHE A 138 -14.31 -7.53 18.39
CA PHE A 138 -14.02 -6.28 17.68
C PHE A 138 -14.80 -6.15 16.36
N ASP A 139 -14.83 -7.19 15.52
CA ASP A 139 -15.59 -7.20 14.26
C ASP A 139 -17.10 -7.09 14.53
N SER A 140 -17.61 -7.77 15.56
CA SER A 140 -19.01 -7.68 15.98
C SER A 140 -19.40 -6.26 16.42
N ILE A 141 -18.62 -5.64 17.30
CA ILE A 141 -18.81 -4.25 17.73
C ILE A 141 -18.78 -3.32 16.51
N TYR A 142 -17.79 -3.46 15.63
CA TYR A 142 -17.67 -2.63 14.44
C TYR A 142 -18.90 -2.77 13.53
N ARG A 143 -19.34 -3.99 13.23
CA ARG A 143 -20.48 -4.25 12.33
C ARG A 143 -21.81 -3.80 12.89
N THR A 144 -21.99 -3.83 14.21
CA THR A 144 -23.26 -3.51 14.86
C THR A 144 -23.36 -2.04 15.25
N SER A 145 -22.26 -1.45 15.71
CA SER A 145 -22.26 -0.12 16.34
C SER A 145 -21.68 0.98 15.46
N VAL A 146 -20.83 0.63 14.46
CA VAL A 146 -20.10 1.63 13.65
C VAL A 146 -20.53 1.59 12.19
N TYR A 147 -20.48 0.42 11.57
CA TYR A 147 -20.69 0.25 10.13
C TYR A 147 -22.07 0.72 9.62
N PRO A 148 -23.21 0.46 10.30
CA PRO A 148 -24.52 0.85 9.78
C PRO A 148 -24.65 2.37 9.64
N GLY A 149 -24.27 3.11 10.70
CA GLY A 149 -24.30 4.58 10.68
C GLY A 149 -23.36 5.17 9.63
N LEU A 150 -22.15 4.61 9.50
CA LEU A 150 -21.20 5.03 8.45
C LEU A 150 -21.76 4.78 7.04
N SER A 151 -22.35 3.61 6.80
CA SER A 151 -22.93 3.25 5.50
C SER A 151 -24.11 4.16 5.13
N ASP A 152 -24.97 4.47 6.09
CA ASP A 152 -26.12 5.37 5.90
C ASP A 152 -25.68 6.79 5.58
N ILE A 153 -24.65 7.30 6.29
CA ILE A 153 -24.09 8.63 6.05
C ILE A 153 -23.46 8.69 4.65
N ASN A 154 -22.61 7.73 4.29
CA ASN A 154 -21.96 7.71 2.98
C ASN A 154 -22.97 7.63 1.83
N SER A 155 -24.01 6.81 1.96
CA SER A 155 -25.08 6.73 0.94
C SER A 155 -25.80 8.07 0.73
N LYS A 156 -25.98 8.86 1.81
CA LYS A 156 -26.55 10.22 1.72
C LYS A 156 -25.55 11.19 1.08
N LEU A 157 -24.27 11.12 1.46
CA LEU A 157 -23.22 11.95 0.89
C LEU A 157 -23.07 11.74 -0.61
N ASP A 158 -23.15 10.50 -1.12
CA ASP A 158 -23.09 10.21 -2.55
C ASP A 158 -24.20 10.92 -3.34
N LEU A 159 -25.43 10.90 -2.82
CA LEU A 159 -26.57 11.58 -3.43
C LEU A 159 -26.44 13.10 -3.40
N LEU A 160 -25.88 13.64 -2.30
CA LEU A 160 -25.61 15.07 -2.17
C LEU A 160 -24.48 15.51 -3.09
N TYR A 161 -23.41 14.73 -3.21
CA TYR A 161 -22.28 15.02 -4.09
C TYR A 161 -22.71 15.08 -5.55
N ARG A 162 -23.57 14.16 -6.00
CA ARG A 162 -24.20 14.22 -7.33
C ARG A 162 -24.95 15.54 -7.56
N THR A 163 -25.72 15.97 -6.56
CA THR A 163 -26.49 17.23 -6.64
C THR A 163 -25.55 18.43 -6.67
N TYR A 164 -24.48 18.40 -5.87
CA TYR A 164 -23.46 19.44 -5.79
C TYR A 164 -22.73 19.63 -7.13
N VAL A 165 -22.20 18.55 -7.72
CA VAL A 165 -21.51 18.61 -9.03
C VAL A 165 -22.45 19.13 -10.12
N LYS A 166 -23.72 18.69 -10.14
CA LYS A 166 -24.72 19.23 -11.06
C LYS A 166 -24.91 20.74 -10.88
N GLY A 167 -24.97 21.22 -9.64
CA GLY A 167 -25.07 22.64 -9.32
C GLY A 167 -23.86 23.44 -9.81
N LEU A 168 -22.64 22.94 -9.61
CA LEU A 168 -21.41 23.56 -10.11
C LEU A 168 -21.45 23.71 -11.64
N MET A 169 -21.81 22.64 -12.36
CA MET A 169 -21.92 22.67 -13.81
C MET A 169 -22.98 23.66 -14.31
N GLN A 170 -24.08 23.84 -13.57
CA GLN A 170 -25.10 24.84 -13.89
C GLN A 170 -24.65 26.27 -13.60
N MET A 171 -23.88 26.47 -12.52
CA MET A 171 -23.36 27.77 -12.11
C MET A 171 -22.29 28.29 -13.07
N ASN A 172 -21.41 27.41 -13.59
CA ASN A 172 -20.36 27.78 -14.53
C ASN A 172 -20.29 26.80 -15.72
N PRO A 173 -21.21 26.88 -16.69
CA PRO A 173 -21.30 25.91 -17.79
C PRO A 173 -20.10 25.93 -18.74
N ASN A 174 -19.26 26.97 -18.69
CA ASN A 174 -18.08 27.11 -19.55
C ASN A 174 -16.79 26.59 -18.91
N ALA A 175 -16.81 26.20 -17.63
CA ALA A 175 -15.66 25.58 -16.99
C ALA A 175 -15.40 24.17 -17.55
N VAL A 176 -14.14 23.76 -17.53
CA VAL A 176 -13.73 22.40 -17.89
C VAL A 176 -13.94 21.51 -16.67
N TYR A 177 -14.95 20.63 -16.75
CA TYR A 177 -15.17 19.58 -15.75
C TYR A 177 -14.69 18.25 -16.32
N TYR A 178 -13.82 17.57 -15.57
CA TYR A 178 -13.45 16.18 -15.83
C TYR A 178 -13.92 15.32 -14.64
N PRO A 179 -14.42 14.10 -14.87
CA PRO A 179 -14.90 13.25 -13.80
C PRO A 179 -13.75 12.78 -12.92
N ASP A 180 -14.01 12.59 -11.63
CA ASP A 180 -13.07 11.97 -10.69
C ASP A 180 -12.55 10.63 -11.23
N ALA A 181 -11.32 10.28 -10.88
CA ALA A 181 -10.73 9.00 -11.24
C ALA A 181 -11.48 7.85 -10.53
N ASN A 182 -11.73 6.77 -11.28
CA ASN A 182 -12.49 5.61 -10.79
C ASN A 182 -11.96 4.30 -11.37
N PHE A 183 -10.63 4.20 -11.54
CA PHE A 183 -9.95 3.06 -12.15
C PHE A 183 -10.43 2.73 -13.59
N THR A 184 -10.83 3.76 -14.34
CA THR A 184 -11.09 3.66 -15.78
C THR A 184 -9.99 4.36 -16.58
N LEU A 185 -9.84 4.02 -17.86
CA LEU A 185 -8.86 4.64 -18.75
C LEU A 185 -9.14 6.15 -18.89
N ARG A 186 -8.10 6.97 -18.74
CA ARG A 186 -8.12 8.43 -18.91
C ARG A 186 -6.88 8.90 -19.68
N VAL A 187 -6.95 10.12 -20.20
CA VAL A 187 -5.82 10.80 -20.84
C VAL A 187 -5.62 12.13 -20.14
N THR A 188 -4.39 12.42 -19.77
CA THR A 188 -3.93 13.75 -19.35
C THR A 188 -2.74 14.13 -20.24
N TYR A 189 -2.55 15.43 -20.42
CA TYR A 189 -1.45 15.98 -21.20
C TYR A 189 -0.85 17.17 -20.46
N GLY A 190 0.36 17.52 -20.83
CA GLY A 190 1.17 18.55 -20.20
C GLY A 190 2.45 18.74 -20.99
N LYS A 191 3.44 19.37 -20.37
CA LYS A 191 4.77 19.57 -20.94
C LYS A 191 5.83 19.20 -19.92
N ILE A 192 7.01 18.83 -20.41
CA ILE A 192 8.18 18.61 -19.56
C ILE A 192 8.60 19.95 -18.97
N GLU A 193 8.52 20.10 -17.65
CA GLU A 193 8.86 21.35 -16.98
C GLU A 193 9.21 21.14 -15.50
N GLY A 194 10.08 22.02 -15.00
CA GLY A 194 10.46 22.09 -13.60
C GLY A 194 9.41 22.83 -12.77
N TYR A 195 9.77 23.20 -11.54
CA TYR A 195 8.94 24.03 -10.67
C TYR A 195 9.77 24.65 -9.54
N PHE A 196 9.16 25.58 -8.80
CA PHE A 196 9.75 26.24 -7.65
C PHE A 196 9.08 25.73 -6.37
N PRO A 197 9.68 24.77 -5.65
CA PRO A 197 9.09 24.25 -4.40
C PRO A 197 9.06 25.29 -3.27
N SER A 198 9.94 26.29 -3.32
CA SER A 198 10.07 27.33 -2.28
C SER A 198 10.88 28.50 -2.82
N ASP A 199 10.94 29.59 -2.05
CA ASP A 199 11.70 30.79 -2.39
C ASP A 199 13.16 30.47 -2.76
N ALA A 200 13.64 31.11 -3.83
CA ALA A 200 14.99 30.96 -4.38
C ALA A 200 15.44 29.51 -4.71
N LYS A 201 14.51 28.56 -4.81
CA LYS A 201 14.81 27.16 -5.12
C LYS A 201 14.08 26.72 -6.37
N GLU A 202 14.83 26.30 -7.38
CA GLU A 202 14.30 25.74 -8.62
C GLU A 202 14.63 24.24 -8.69
N TYR A 203 13.63 23.43 -8.98
CA TYR A 203 13.83 22.05 -9.39
C TYR A 203 13.70 21.93 -10.90
N MET A 204 14.82 21.55 -11.52
CA MET A 204 14.88 21.27 -12.95
C MET A 204 14.01 20.07 -13.31
N HIS A 205 13.60 20.02 -14.57
CA HIS A 205 12.71 18.96 -15.06
C HIS A 205 13.40 17.60 -15.21
N GLN A 206 14.73 17.50 -15.23
CA GLN A 206 15.45 16.27 -15.58
C GLN A 206 16.50 15.92 -14.52
N ALA A 207 16.47 14.69 -14.02
CA ALA A 207 17.51 14.11 -13.19
C ALA A 207 18.41 13.17 -14.01
N THR A 208 19.64 12.94 -13.56
CA THR A 208 20.66 12.17 -14.29
C THR A 208 21.29 11.09 -13.41
N LEU A 209 22.07 10.21 -14.04
CA LEU A 209 22.83 9.15 -13.37
C LEU A 209 23.85 9.71 -12.37
N ASP A 210 24.35 10.93 -12.61
CA ASP A 210 25.24 11.63 -11.69
C ASP A 210 24.57 11.82 -10.32
N GLY A 211 23.28 12.16 -10.29
CA GLY A 211 22.52 12.29 -9.05
C GLY A 211 22.31 10.97 -8.29
N ILE A 212 22.35 9.82 -8.98
CA ILE A 212 22.37 8.51 -8.34
C ILE A 212 23.73 8.28 -7.66
N ALA A 213 24.83 8.58 -8.35
CA ALA A 213 26.19 8.45 -7.80
C ALA A 213 26.48 9.44 -6.65
N GLU A 214 25.88 10.63 -6.67
CA GLU A 214 25.92 11.56 -5.55
C GLU A 214 25.23 10.98 -4.31
N LYS A 215 24.02 10.43 -4.48
CA LYS A 215 23.24 9.85 -3.37
C LYS A 215 23.87 8.57 -2.81
N SER A 216 24.55 7.77 -3.64
CA SER A 216 25.20 6.53 -3.18
C SER A 216 26.32 6.77 -2.17
N ARG A 217 26.82 8.01 -2.05
CA ARG A 217 27.88 8.40 -1.12
C ARG A 217 27.36 8.84 0.26
N LEU A 218 26.04 8.87 0.45
CA LEU A 218 25.42 9.33 1.69
C LEU A 218 25.38 8.28 2.81
N ASP A 219 25.85 7.05 2.55
CA ASP A 219 25.89 5.92 3.51
C ASP A 219 24.51 5.65 4.16
N VAL A 220 23.46 5.65 3.33
CA VAL A 220 22.08 5.32 3.72
C VAL A 220 21.69 4.01 3.03
N TYR A 221 21.13 3.06 3.78
CA TYR A 221 20.71 1.74 3.26
C TYR A 221 19.88 1.86 1.97
N ASP A 222 18.88 2.74 1.95
CA ASP A 222 18.00 2.98 0.80
C ASP A 222 18.71 3.58 -0.43
N TYR A 223 19.93 4.12 -0.25
CA TYR A 223 20.76 4.67 -1.33
C TYR A 223 21.92 3.74 -1.72
N THR A 224 21.88 2.47 -1.28
CA THR A 224 22.84 1.47 -1.74
C THR A 224 22.66 1.23 -3.24
N VAL A 225 23.68 1.55 -4.03
CA VAL A 225 23.67 1.34 -5.48
C VAL A 225 24.48 0.09 -5.83
N PRO A 226 23.99 -0.82 -6.69
CA PRO A 226 24.75 -1.98 -7.13
C PRO A 226 26.08 -1.56 -7.78
N GLN A 227 27.17 -2.22 -7.38
CA GLN A 227 28.53 -1.89 -7.83
C GLN A 227 28.65 -1.79 -9.35
N ARG A 228 27.99 -2.70 -10.10
CA ARG A 228 28.00 -2.68 -11.56
C ARG A 228 27.45 -1.38 -12.15
N LEU A 229 26.44 -0.76 -11.55
CA LEU A 229 25.92 0.52 -12.03
C LEU A 229 26.91 1.66 -11.76
N LEU A 230 27.63 1.61 -10.63
CA LEU A 230 28.71 2.54 -10.33
C LEU A 230 29.90 2.36 -11.28
N ASP A 231 30.25 1.13 -11.63
CA ASP A 231 31.33 0.86 -12.59
C ASP A 231 31.00 1.44 -13.99
N LEU A 232 29.75 1.29 -14.44
CA LEU A 232 29.28 1.91 -15.70
C LEU A 232 29.34 3.45 -15.63
N TYR A 233 29.00 4.02 -14.48
CA TYR A 233 29.08 5.46 -14.24
C TYR A 233 30.54 5.97 -14.28
N GLU A 234 31.44 5.34 -13.53
CA GLU A 234 32.86 5.74 -13.43
C GLU A 234 33.60 5.58 -14.77
N THR A 235 33.29 4.52 -15.52
CA THR A 235 33.88 4.28 -16.85
C THR A 235 33.19 5.04 -17.97
N LYS A 236 32.05 5.68 -17.69
CA LYS A 236 31.17 6.33 -18.68
C LYS A 236 30.77 5.41 -19.84
N ASP A 237 30.58 4.11 -19.59
CA ASP A 237 30.16 3.14 -20.61
C ASP A 237 28.64 3.23 -20.88
N TYR A 238 28.23 4.38 -21.43
CA TYR A 238 26.84 4.75 -21.67
C TYR A 238 26.34 4.31 -23.05
N GLY A 239 27.26 4.11 -24.00
CA GLY A 239 26.91 3.80 -25.38
C GLY A 239 26.04 4.89 -26.03
N LYS A 240 25.08 4.49 -26.85
CA LYS A 240 24.19 5.42 -27.57
C LYS A 240 23.13 6.11 -26.69
N TRP A 241 23.06 5.74 -25.41
CA TRP A 241 22.09 6.31 -24.46
C TRP A 241 22.61 7.59 -23.80
N GLU A 242 23.88 7.93 -24.03
CA GLU A 242 24.50 9.16 -23.53
C GLU A 242 23.80 10.41 -24.07
N VAL A 243 23.56 11.35 -23.17
CA VAL A 243 23.11 12.71 -23.48
C VAL A 243 23.96 13.68 -22.68
N ASN A 244 24.74 14.51 -23.38
CA ASN A 244 25.60 15.53 -22.79
C ASN A 244 26.55 14.99 -21.70
N GLY A 245 27.18 13.83 -21.94
CA GLY A 245 28.16 13.25 -21.02
C GLY A 245 27.59 12.49 -19.82
N THR A 246 26.27 12.30 -19.75
CA THR A 246 25.57 11.54 -18.70
C THR A 246 24.36 10.77 -19.27
N ILE A 247 23.62 10.06 -18.40
CA ILE A 247 22.36 9.39 -18.73
C ILE A 247 21.20 10.12 -18.03
N PRO A 248 20.18 10.59 -18.77
CA PRO A 248 18.92 11.04 -18.18
C PRO A 248 18.22 9.89 -17.47
N VAL A 249 17.74 10.08 -16.24
CA VAL A 249 17.16 9.02 -15.38
C VAL A 249 15.66 9.20 -15.21
N THR A 250 15.23 10.36 -14.74
CA THR A 250 13.81 10.72 -14.60
C THR A 250 13.56 12.10 -15.14
N PHE A 251 12.30 12.40 -15.43
CA PHE A 251 11.85 13.75 -15.72
C PHE A 251 10.50 14.07 -15.10
N LEU A 252 10.25 15.37 -14.94
CA LEU A 252 9.01 15.97 -14.47
C LEU A 252 8.18 16.50 -15.63
N ALA A 253 6.86 16.38 -15.53
CA ALA A 253 5.94 17.05 -16.43
C ALA A 253 4.67 17.53 -15.69
N SER A 254 3.92 18.43 -16.30
CA SER A 254 2.68 19.03 -15.75
C SER A 254 1.43 18.18 -15.96
N ASN A 255 1.57 16.87 -16.13
CA ASN A 255 0.44 15.98 -16.31
C ASN A 255 -0.25 15.72 -14.96
N HIS A 256 -1.58 15.73 -14.92
CA HIS A 256 -2.35 15.45 -13.71
C HIS A 256 -2.51 13.93 -13.50
N THR A 257 -1.67 13.36 -12.64
CA THR A 257 -1.71 11.93 -12.29
C THR A 257 -2.14 11.71 -10.83
N SER A 258 -2.46 10.46 -10.49
CA SER A 258 -2.78 9.98 -9.14
C SER A 258 -2.40 8.49 -8.96
N GLY A 259 -2.76 7.89 -7.83
CA GLY A 259 -2.68 6.45 -7.61
C GLY A 259 -3.42 5.68 -8.71
N GLY A 260 -2.78 4.66 -9.26
CA GLY A 260 -3.26 3.91 -10.43
C GLY A 260 -2.63 4.34 -11.77
N ASN A 261 -1.92 5.48 -11.82
CA ASN A 261 -1.16 5.88 -13.00
C ASN A 261 0.27 5.30 -13.06
N SER A 262 0.75 4.58 -12.04
CA SER A 262 2.06 3.92 -12.08
C SER A 262 2.12 2.92 -13.24
N GLY A 263 3.14 3.04 -14.08
CA GLY A 263 3.28 2.26 -15.33
C GLY A 263 2.63 2.90 -16.57
N SER A 264 1.99 4.07 -16.45
CA SER A 264 1.37 4.73 -17.61
C SER A 264 2.44 5.17 -18.64
N PRO A 265 2.21 4.95 -19.94
CA PRO A 265 3.13 5.43 -20.98
C PRO A 265 3.06 6.96 -21.07
N VAL A 266 4.23 7.60 -21.12
CA VAL A 266 4.36 9.01 -21.51
C VAL A 266 4.80 9.05 -22.96
N ILE A 267 3.98 9.66 -23.81
CA ILE A 267 4.24 9.75 -25.25
C ILE A 267 4.49 11.19 -25.68
N ASN A 268 5.33 11.38 -26.70
CA ASN A 268 5.54 12.68 -27.32
C ASN A 268 4.42 13.04 -28.31
N ALA A 269 4.57 14.17 -29.02
CA ALA A 269 3.57 14.67 -29.96
C ALA A 269 3.32 13.74 -31.16
N GLU A 270 4.30 12.90 -31.49
CA GLU A 270 4.23 11.89 -32.57
C GLU A 270 3.72 10.53 -32.09
N GLY A 271 3.45 10.38 -30.79
CA GLY A 271 2.96 9.13 -30.20
C GLY A 271 4.04 8.11 -29.83
N HIS A 272 5.32 8.51 -29.83
CA HIS A 272 6.43 7.65 -29.41
C HIS A 272 6.61 7.68 -27.89
N LEU A 273 6.92 6.53 -27.29
CA LEU A 273 7.18 6.40 -25.86
C LEU A 273 8.46 7.13 -25.47
N VAL A 274 8.37 8.09 -24.56
CA VAL A 274 9.50 8.86 -24.03
C VAL A 274 9.75 8.62 -22.55
N GLY A 275 8.79 8.02 -21.85
CA GLY A 275 8.95 7.67 -20.45
C GLY A 275 7.82 6.82 -19.90
N VAL A 276 7.97 6.39 -18.65
CA VAL A 276 6.95 5.63 -17.92
C VAL A 276 6.70 6.32 -16.59
N ASN A 277 5.47 6.76 -16.36
CA ASN A 277 5.07 7.43 -15.13
C ASN A 277 5.16 6.46 -13.94
N PHE A 278 5.68 6.92 -12.81
CA PHE A 278 5.71 6.09 -11.60
C PHE A 278 5.26 6.83 -10.33
N ASP A 279 5.36 8.16 -10.27
CA ASP A 279 5.08 8.90 -9.04
C ASP A 279 4.65 10.37 -9.27
N ARG A 280 4.51 11.13 -8.18
CA ARG A 280 4.24 12.58 -8.10
C ARG A 280 5.22 13.25 -7.16
N VAL A 281 5.49 14.53 -7.39
CA VAL A 281 6.31 15.33 -6.46
C VAL A 281 5.58 15.59 -5.14
N TRP A 282 6.34 15.89 -4.10
CA TRP A 282 5.83 16.10 -2.74
C TRP A 282 4.73 17.16 -2.66
N GLU A 283 4.97 18.34 -3.24
CA GLU A 283 4.03 19.45 -3.29
C GLU A 283 2.76 19.12 -4.09
N GLY A 284 2.84 18.12 -4.98
CA GLY A 284 1.72 17.62 -5.78
C GLY A 284 0.88 16.53 -5.11
N THR A 285 1.21 16.09 -3.89
CA THR A 285 0.45 15.02 -3.19
C THR A 285 -1.01 15.39 -2.92
N MET A 286 -1.33 16.68 -2.88
CA MET A 286 -2.70 17.19 -2.73
C MET A 286 -3.53 17.19 -4.01
N SER A 287 -2.96 16.78 -5.16
CA SER A 287 -3.61 16.86 -6.47
C SER A 287 -4.89 16.03 -6.62
N ASP A 288 -5.14 15.11 -5.68
CA ASP A 288 -6.38 14.32 -5.61
C ASP A 288 -7.57 15.15 -5.11
N ILE A 289 -7.30 16.26 -4.42
CA ILE A 289 -8.31 17.21 -3.92
C ILE A 289 -8.26 18.51 -4.73
N MET A 290 -7.06 19.03 -5.00
CA MET A 290 -6.88 20.28 -5.71
C MET A 290 -5.58 20.25 -6.52
N PHE A 291 -5.71 20.38 -7.84
CA PHE A 291 -4.56 20.51 -8.73
C PHE A 291 -4.09 21.97 -8.80
N ASP A 292 -2.82 22.18 -8.47
CA ASP A 292 -2.13 23.47 -8.63
C ASP A 292 -1.10 23.36 -9.78
N PRO A 293 -1.31 24.06 -10.92
CA PRO A 293 -0.41 23.97 -12.06
C PRO A 293 1.01 24.49 -11.77
N ASP A 294 1.21 25.33 -10.76
CA ASP A 294 2.51 25.90 -10.43
C ASP A 294 3.41 24.89 -9.69
N MET A 295 2.81 23.91 -8.99
CA MET A 295 3.53 22.97 -8.13
C MET A 295 3.36 21.50 -8.51
N CYS A 296 2.20 21.10 -9.05
CA CYS A 296 1.91 19.71 -9.33
C CYS A 296 2.74 19.20 -10.52
N ARG A 297 3.55 18.16 -10.27
CA ARG A 297 4.32 17.46 -11.30
C ARG A 297 4.18 15.96 -11.13
N ASN A 298 4.00 15.25 -12.24
CA ASN A 298 4.20 13.81 -12.27
C ASN A 298 5.69 13.50 -12.47
N ILE A 299 6.14 12.34 -12.01
CA ILE A 299 7.52 11.85 -12.14
C ILE A 299 7.51 10.61 -13.03
N SER A 300 8.31 10.65 -14.08
CA SER A 300 8.47 9.55 -15.03
C SER A 300 9.92 9.12 -15.14
N ILE A 301 10.15 7.83 -15.36
CA ILE A 301 11.46 7.36 -15.83
C ILE A 301 11.67 7.88 -17.25
N ASP A 302 12.90 8.29 -17.57
CA ASP A 302 13.30 8.56 -18.95
C ASP A 302 13.50 7.23 -19.67
N ILE A 303 12.90 7.06 -20.86
CA ILE A 303 12.99 5.79 -21.57
C ILE A 303 14.44 5.42 -21.91
N ARG A 304 15.32 6.42 -22.09
CA ARG A 304 16.75 6.18 -22.34
C ARG A 304 17.42 5.50 -21.15
N TYR A 305 17.02 5.81 -19.91
CA TYR A 305 17.53 5.11 -18.73
C TYR A 305 17.11 3.64 -18.72
N ALA A 306 15.83 3.36 -19.00
CA ALA A 306 15.33 2.00 -19.05
C ALA A 306 16.08 1.17 -20.11
N LEU A 307 16.28 1.74 -21.30
CA LEU A 307 17.03 1.09 -22.38
C LEU A 307 18.52 0.94 -22.04
N PHE A 308 19.15 1.92 -21.38
CA PHE A 308 20.51 1.82 -20.84
C PHE A 308 20.64 0.68 -19.83
N ILE A 309 19.67 0.54 -18.91
CA ILE A 309 19.67 -0.56 -17.94
C ILE A 309 19.52 -1.91 -18.65
N ILE A 310 18.63 -2.03 -19.63
CA ILE A 310 18.47 -3.27 -20.43
C ILE A 310 19.76 -3.62 -21.16
N ASP A 311 20.37 -2.65 -21.82
CA ASP A 311 21.56 -2.81 -22.65
C ASP A 311 22.83 -3.04 -21.83
N LYS A 312 23.26 -2.01 -21.08
CA LYS A 312 24.57 -1.95 -20.43
C LYS A 312 24.57 -2.68 -19.10
N TYR A 313 23.54 -2.45 -18.27
CA TYR A 313 23.49 -3.06 -16.95
C TYR A 313 23.08 -4.53 -17.00
N ALA A 314 22.00 -4.89 -17.70
CA ALA A 314 21.50 -6.27 -17.72
C ALA A 314 22.09 -7.13 -18.86
N SER A 315 22.73 -6.51 -19.86
CA SER A 315 23.23 -7.22 -21.05
C SER A 315 22.14 -8.03 -21.76
N ALA A 316 20.92 -7.49 -21.77
CA ALA A 316 19.71 -8.10 -22.29
C ALA A 316 19.33 -7.52 -23.67
N GLY A 317 20.30 -7.43 -24.58
CA GLY A 317 20.14 -6.79 -25.89
C GLY A 317 19.01 -7.37 -26.76
N HIS A 318 18.66 -8.65 -26.57
CA HIS A 318 17.53 -9.29 -27.24
C HIS A 318 16.19 -8.56 -27.02
N LEU A 319 16.00 -7.91 -25.86
CA LEU A 319 14.80 -7.11 -25.60
C LEU A 319 14.76 -5.82 -26.43
N LEU A 320 15.92 -5.27 -26.78
CA LEU A 320 15.99 -4.11 -27.67
C LEU A 320 15.66 -4.49 -29.12
N GLU A 321 16.03 -5.70 -29.54
CA GLU A 321 15.72 -6.23 -30.87
C GLU A 321 14.23 -6.44 -31.08
N GLU A 322 13.47 -6.67 -30.01
CA GLU A 322 12.00 -6.74 -30.04
C GLU A 322 11.32 -5.35 -30.20
N MET A 323 12.06 -4.27 -29.99
CA MET A 323 11.52 -2.90 -30.03
C MET A 323 11.85 -2.21 -31.36
N THR A 324 10.95 -1.34 -31.81
CA THR A 324 11.26 -0.37 -32.87
C THR A 324 11.74 0.93 -32.22
N LEU A 325 13.05 1.15 -32.24
CA LEU A 325 13.65 2.37 -31.71
C LEU A 325 13.59 3.49 -32.77
N ILE A 326 13.10 4.66 -32.35
CA ILE A 326 13.06 5.87 -33.17
C ILE A 326 14.15 6.82 -32.66
N GLU A 327 14.99 7.32 -33.57
CA GLU A 327 16.10 8.24 -33.27
C GLU A 327 15.67 9.72 -33.26
#